data_AF-A0A961AGK1-F1
#
_entry.id   AF-A0A961AGK1-F1
#
_cell.length_a   1.000
_cell.length_b   1.000
_cell.length_c   1.000
_cell.angle_alpha   90.00
_cell.angle_beta   90.00
_cell.angle_gamma   90.00
#
_symmetry.space_group_name_H-M   'P 1'
#
loop_
_entity.id
_entity.type
_entity.pdbx_description
1 polymer ?
#
loop_
_entity_poly.entity_id
_entity_poly.type
_entity_poly.pdbx_seq_one_letter_code
_entity_poly.pdbx_strand_id
1 'polypeptide(L)'
;MRIVTWTGLSGCRSIIAAWLLCGVAMQAQAAWVVDEARALPAEMEEQFEQELQALRDDTGIGLWVRALTFSDPGSNVRQTTLKARRQLSLDPLAALILVDRSSENIGVSYAPGVWQRYLPADLMRVGNEARRQAQEAGDDLPTRVRTAVTVMDRGLRQLEADRAASAGAPTAPELKIAGILALLLAAVALAGWWAARRWKGNPQHAVMRYFFPDAEVSHRLGAPFGGGVIVESADT
;
A
#
# COMPACT_ATOMS: atom_id res chain seq x y z
N MET A 1 15.74 45.54 26.45
CA MET A 1 14.93 44.60 27.26
C MET A 1 13.57 44.45 26.58
N ARG A 2 13.51 43.54 25.61
CA ARG A 2 12.64 42.35 25.56
C ARG A 2 11.14 42.66 25.42
N ILE A 3 10.73 42.88 24.17
CA ILE A 3 9.38 42.59 23.70
C ILE A 3 9.38 41.09 23.39
N VAL A 4 8.75 40.30 24.25
CA VAL A 4 8.54 38.85 24.05
C VAL A 4 7.21 38.70 23.32
N THR A 5 7.28 38.50 22.02
CA THR A 5 6.14 38.07 21.20
C THR A 5 5.86 36.60 21.46
N TRP A 6 4.66 36.28 21.93
CA TRP A 6 4.14 34.93 22.07
C TRP A 6 3.95 34.30 20.68
N THR A 7 4.91 33.48 20.25
CA THR A 7 4.74 32.52 19.15
C THR A 7 4.01 31.30 19.70
N GLY A 8 2.72 31.16 19.39
CA GLY A 8 1.92 30.05 19.89
C GLY A 8 0.83 29.61 18.92
N LEU A 9 1.18 29.34 17.66
CA LEU A 9 0.26 28.72 16.68
C LEU A 9 1.00 28.15 15.46
N SER A 10 2.01 27.30 15.71
CA SER A 10 2.76 26.62 14.63
C SER A 10 2.90 25.11 14.85
N GLY A 11 1.98 24.49 15.61
CA GLY A 11 2.07 23.06 15.97
C GLY A 11 1.26 22.09 15.09
N CYS A 12 0.21 22.55 14.40
CA CYS A 12 -0.73 21.63 13.72
C CYS A 12 -0.55 21.51 12.20
N ARG A 13 0.36 22.25 11.58
CA ARG A 13 0.62 22.14 10.13
C ARG A 13 1.74 21.16 9.78
N SER A 14 2.61 20.83 10.74
CA SER A 14 3.79 20.00 10.48
C SER A 14 3.54 18.50 10.50
N ILE A 15 2.41 18.03 11.04
CA ILE A 15 2.09 16.58 11.07
C ILE A 15 1.56 16.11 9.71
N ILE A 16 0.83 16.96 8.97
CA ILE A 16 0.29 16.59 7.64
C ILE A 16 1.42 16.54 6.59
N ALA A 17 2.43 17.40 6.69
CA ALA A 17 3.58 17.37 5.79
C ALA A 17 4.50 16.16 6.01
N ALA A 18 4.59 15.62 7.23
CA ALA A 18 5.38 14.43 7.53
C ALA A 18 4.76 13.14 6.95
N TRP A 19 3.43 13.07 6.82
CA TRP A 19 2.75 11.94 6.17
C TRP A 19 2.88 11.94 4.65
N LEU A 20 3.07 13.11 4.03
CA LEU A 20 3.25 13.21 2.58
C LEU A 20 4.68 12.88 2.10
N LEU A 21 5.67 12.86 3.00
CA LEU A 21 7.08 12.62 2.63
C LEU A 21 7.64 11.25 3.06
N CYS A 22 6.94 10.48 3.90
CA CYS A 22 7.36 9.10 4.27
C CYS A 22 6.90 8.02 3.28
N GLY A 23 6.22 8.37 2.19
CA GLY A 23 5.52 7.41 1.31
C GLY A 23 6.27 6.92 0.08
N VAL A 24 7.52 7.32 -0.16
CA VAL A 24 8.28 6.88 -1.34
C VAL A 24 9.59 6.21 -0.90
N ALA A 25 9.46 5.14 -0.11
CA ALA A 25 10.44 4.08 -0.21
C ALA A 25 10.24 3.43 -1.58
N MET A 26 10.94 3.97 -2.58
CA MET A 26 11.04 3.41 -3.92
C MET A 26 11.79 2.08 -3.77
N GLN A 27 11.08 1.04 -3.33
CA GLN A 27 11.56 -0.33 -3.47
C GLN A 27 11.84 -0.48 -4.96
N ALA A 28 13.11 -0.64 -5.31
CA ALA A 28 13.51 -1.03 -6.65
C ALA A 28 12.67 -2.27 -6.99
N GLN A 29 11.73 -2.11 -7.91
CA GLN A 29 10.87 -3.19 -8.36
C GLN A 29 11.81 -4.24 -8.95
N ALA A 30 11.77 -5.47 -8.42
CA ALA A 30 12.51 -6.56 -9.03
C ALA A 30 12.05 -6.68 -10.49
N ALA A 31 13.00 -6.82 -11.42
CA ALA A 31 12.70 -6.95 -12.85
C ALA A 31 11.63 -8.04 -13.07
N TRP A 32 10.65 -7.73 -13.92
CA TRP A 32 9.56 -8.65 -14.24
C TRP A 32 10.05 -9.90 -14.97
N VAL A 33 11.16 -9.76 -15.70
CA VAL A 33 11.82 -10.82 -16.46
C VAL A 33 13.20 -11.10 -15.88
N VAL A 34 13.50 -12.38 -15.68
CA VAL A 34 14.82 -12.86 -15.26
C VAL A 34 15.27 -13.94 -16.24
N ASP A 35 16.13 -13.56 -17.17
CA ASP A 35 16.71 -14.48 -18.16
C ASP A 35 18.09 -14.98 -17.72
N GLU A 36 18.12 -16.12 -17.04
CA GLU A 36 19.38 -16.82 -16.72
C GLU A 36 19.90 -17.62 -17.92
N ALA A 37 19.03 -17.95 -18.87
CA ALA A 37 19.39 -18.67 -20.09
C ALA A 37 20.12 -17.80 -21.12
N ARG A 38 20.04 -16.47 -20.98
CA ARG A 38 20.54 -15.47 -21.94
C ARG A 38 20.09 -15.78 -23.36
N ALA A 39 18.84 -16.18 -23.49
CA ALA A 39 18.22 -16.60 -24.72
C ALA A 39 17.20 -15.60 -25.24
N LEU A 40 16.71 -14.70 -24.38
CA LEU A 40 15.79 -13.64 -24.74
C LEU A 40 16.56 -12.44 -25.30
N PRO A 41 16.18 -11.91 -26.47
CA PRO A 41 16.74 -10.67 -26.97
C PRO A 41 16.28 -9.50 -26.09
N ALA A 42 17.14 -8.49 -25.91
CA ALA A 42 16.85 -7.33 -25.06
C ALA A 42 15.55 -6.59 -25.45
N GLU A 43 15.24 -6.52 -26.74
CA GLU A 43 13.99 -5.94 -27.25
C GLU A 43 12.74 -6.67 -26.73
N MET A 44 12.84 -7.99 -26.54
CA MET A 44 11.74 -8.79 -26.00
C MET A 44 11.62 -8.62 -24.49
N GLU A 45 12.73 -8.48 -23.77
CA GLU A 45 12.71 -8.16 -22.34
C GLU A 45 12.01 -6.82 -22.07
N GLU A 46 12.35 -5.78 -22.84
CA GLU A 46 11.72 -4.46 -22.72
C GLU A 46 10.22 -4.50 -23.06
N GLN A 47 9.83 -5.24 -24.11
CA GLN A 47 8.42 -5.45 -24.44
C GLN A 47 7.68 -6.15 -23.30
N PHE A 48 8.27 -7.20 -22.71
CA PHE A 48 7.67 -7.89 -21.59
C PHE A 48 7.57 -7.02 -20.35
N GLU A 49 8.57 -6.20 -20.04
CA GLU A 49 8.46 -5.28 -18.90
C GLU A 49 7.26 -4.34 -19.04
N GLN A 50 7.02 -3.81 -20.24
CA GLN A 50 5.85 -2.97 -20.52
C GLN A 50 4.53 -3.74 -20.45
N GLU A 51 4.45 -4.91 -21.09
CA GLU A 51 3.24 -5.74 -21.12
C GLU A 51 2.87 -6.24 -19.70
N LEU A 52 3.84 -6.69 -18.92
CA LEU A 52 3.65 -7.22 -17.57
C LEU A 52 3.32 -6.10 -16.56
N GLN A 53 3.89 -4.92 -16.74
CA GLN A 53 3.50 -3.74 -15.96
C GLN A 53 2.06 -3.35 -16.27
N ALA A 54 1.66 -3.29 -17.55
CA ALA A 54 0.28 -2.99 -17.93
C ALA A 54 -0.71 -4.03 -17.39
N LEU A 55 -0.35 -5.32 -17.43
CA LEU A 55 -1.16 -6.38 -16.82
C LEU A 55 -1.36 -6.16 -15.32
N ARG A 56 -0.31 -5.76 -14.61
CA ARG A 56 -0.40 -5.44 -13.19
C ARG A 56 -1.31 -4.24 -12.94
N ASP A 57 -1.18 -3.19 -13.73
CA ASP A 57 -1.99 -1.98 -13.57
C ASP A 57 -3.47 -2.28 -13.82
N ASP A 58 -3.79 -3.14 -14.79
CA ASP A 58 -5.16 -3.50 -15.14
C ASP A 58 -5.81 -4.51 -14.18
N THR A 59 -5.06 -5.51 -13.71
CA THR A 59 -5.61 -6.63 -12.93
C THR A 59 -5.22 -6.61 -11.45
N GLY A 60 -4.18 -5.86 -11.10
CA GLY A 60 -3.51 -5.91 -9.80
C GLY A 60 -2.63 -7.15 -9.61
N ILE A 61 -2.45 -8.02 -10.61
CA ILE A 61 -1.62 -9.22 -10.53
C ILE A 61 -0.27 -8.93 -11.16
N GLY A 62 0.83 -9.11 -10.41
CA GLY A 62 2.15 -9.14 -10.99
C GLY A 62 2.42 -10.49 -11.67
N LEU A 63 2.82 -10.48 -12.93
CA LEU A 63 3.28 -11.68 -13.64
C LEU A 63 4.79 -11.58 -13.85
N TRP A 64 5.52 -12.56 -13.34
CA TRP A 64 6.97 -12.67 -13.51
C TRP A 64 7.31 -13.79 -14.49
N VAL A 65 8.43 -13.62 -15.19
CA VAL A 65 8.98 -14.60 -16.12
C VAL A 65 10.39 -14.94 -15.70
N ARG A 66 10.70 -16.24 -15.60
CA ARG A 66 12.06 -16.71 -15.37
C ARG A 66 12.43 -17.75 -16.42
N ALA A 67 13.47 -17.47 -17.19
CA ALA A 67 14.07 -18.43 -18.13
C ALA A 67 15.33 -19.02 -17.51
N LEU A 68 15.40 -20.34 -17.40
CA LEU A 68 16.53 -21.08 -16.83
C LEU A 68 17.31 -21.81 -17.92
N THR A 69 18.63 -21.89 -17.77
CA THR A 69 19.48 -22.70 -18.66
C THR A 69 19.28 -24.20 -18.40
N PHE A 70 19.28 -24.58 -17.12
CA PHE A 70 19.14 -25.95 -16.66
C PHE A 70 18.37 -25.98 -15.34
N SER A 71 17.40 -26.87 -15.23
CA SER A 71 16.82 -27.23 -13.94
C SER A 71 17.64 -28.31 -13.24
N ASP A 72 17.56 -28.36 -11.91
CA ASP A 72 18.26 -29.37 -11.12
C ASP A 72 17.80 -30.79 -11.56
N PRO A 73 18.71 -31.75 -11.79
CA PRO A 73 18.34 -33.11 -12.20
C PRO A 73 17.41 -33.77 -11.19
N GLY A 74 16.28 -34.31 -11.65
CA GLY A 74 15.28 -34.95 -10.79
C GLY A 74 14.40 -33.97 -10.00
N SER A 75 14.56 -32.66 -10.19
CA SER A 75 13.67 -31.67 -9.58
C SER A 75 12.31 -31.64 -10.26
N ASN A 76 11.25 -31.52 -9.45
CA ASN A 76 9.91 -31.34 -9.97
C ASN A 76 9.72 -29.87 -10.40
N VAL A 77 9.46 -29.64 -11.69
CA VAL A 77 9.22 -28.31 -12.28
C VAL A 77 8.25 -27.47 -11.44
N ARG A 78 7.20 -28.08 -10.88
CA ARG A 78 6.24 -27.39 -10.01
C ARG A 78 6.87 -26.88 -8.72
N GLN A 79 7.73 -27.67 -8.09
CA GLN A 79 8.44 -27.27 -6.87
C GLN A 79 9.48 -26.19 -7.17
N THR A 80 10.22 -26.33 -8.26
CA THR A 80 11.21 -25.34 -8.73
C THR A 80 10.54 -24.00 -9.02
N THR A 81 9.40 -24.01 -9.71
CA THR A 81 8.62 -22.80 -10.00
C THR A 81 8.07 -22.16 -8.73
N LEU A 82 7.53 -22.95 -7.79
CA LEU A 82 7.05 -22.43 -6.52
C LEU A 82 8.18 -21.76 -5.71
N LYS A 83 9.36 -22.39 -5.67
CA LYS A 83 10.56 -21.84 -5.01
C LYS A 83 11.01 -20.55 -5.67
N ALA A 84 11.11 -20.52 -7.00
CA ALA A 84 11.49 -19.35 -7.77
C ALA A 84 10.50 -18.18 -7.55
N ARG A 85 9.19 -18.44 -7.53
CA ARG A 85 8.18 -17.40 -7.28
C ARG A 85 8.38 -16.74 -5.92
N ARG A 86 8.62 -17.55 -4.88
CA ARG A 86 8.86 -17.05 -3.51
C ARG A 86 10.16 -16.25 -3.39
N GLN A 87 11.14 -16.51 -4.24
CA GLN A 87 12.40 -15.75 -4.28
C GLN A 87 12.24 -14.41 -5.00
N LEU A 88 11.48 -14.39 -6.10
CA LEU A 88 11.30 -13.20 -6.94
C LEU A 88 10.26 -12.23 -6.39
N SER A 89 9.19 -12.74 -5.79
CA SER A 89 8.09 -11.92 -5.33
C SER A 89 7.51 -12.40 -4.00
N LEU A 90 7.40 -11.45 -3.07
CA LEU A 90 6.65 -11.57 -1.83
C LEU A 90 5.22 -11.02 -1.98
N ASP A 91 4.84 -10.51 -3.16
CA ASP A 91 3.52 -9.97 -3.42
C ASP A 91 2.46 -11.07 -3.29
N PRO A 92 1.39 -10.87 -2.49
CA PRO A 92 0.29 -11.84 -2.38
C PRO A 92 -0.44 -12.07 -3.71
N LEU A 93 -0.40 -11.11 -4.65
CA LEU A 93 -1.01 -11.18 -5.97
C LEU A 93 0.04 -11.39 -7.06
N ALA A 94 0.80 -12.48 -6.94
CA ALA A 94 1.85 -12.83 -7.89
C ALA A 94 1.62 -14.12 -8.68
N ALA A 95 2.01 -14.13 -9.94
CA ALA A 95 2.12 -15.31 -10.79
C ALA A 95 3.54 -15.40 -11.37
N LEU A 96 4.07 -16.61 -11.53
CA LEU A 96 5.37 -16.84 -12.17
C LEU A 96 5.22 -17.87 -13.27
N ILE A 97 5.79 -17.57 -14.44
CA ILE A 97 6.10 -18.53 -15.50
C ILE A 97 7.59 -18.86 -15.40
N LEU A 98 7.89 -20.14 -15.29
CA LEU A 98 9.24 -20.67 -15.36
C LEU A 98 9.37 -21.48 -16.64
N VAL A 99 10.33 -21.11 -17.48
CA VAL A 99 10.67 -21.86 -18.70
C VAL A 99 12.10 -22.33 -18.58
N ASP A 100 12.29 -23.63 -18.76
CA ASP A 100 13.60 -24.25 -18.78
C ASP A 100 14.02 -24.44 -20.24
N ARG A 101 15.26 -24.08 -20.57
CA ARG A 101 15.82 -24.29 -21.90
C ARG A 101 16.08 -25.78 -22.16
N SER A 102 16.52 -26.50 -21.13
CA SER A 102 16.90 -27.91 -21.22
C SER A 102 15.71 -28.87 -21.21
N SER A 103 14.55 -28.40 -20.75
CA SER A 103 13.32 -29.18 -20.77
C SER A 103 12.19 -28.46 -21.50
N GLU A 104 11.40 -29.19 -22.28
CA GLU A 104 10.18 -28.67 -22.90
C GLU A 104 9.08 -28.32 -21.88
N ASN A 105 9.37 -28.48 -20.59
CA ASN A 105 8.43 -28.21 -19.53
C ASN A 105 8.40 -26.74 -19.15
N ILE A 106 7.17 -26.26 -18.94
CA ILE A 106 6.88 -24.94 -18.42
C ILE A 106 6.19 -25.11 -17.08
N GLY A 107 6.67 -24.37 -16.10
CA GLY A 107 6.09 -24.30 -14.78
C GLY A 107 5.30 -23.02 -14.61
N VAL A 108 4.10 -23.14 -14.02
CA VAL A 108 3.30 -21.99 -13.61
C VAL A 108 3.06 -22.08 -12.10
N SER A 109 3.26 -20.98 -11.39
CA SER A 109 2.97 -20.88 -9.96
C SER A 109 2.23 -19.59 -9.63
N TYR A 110 1.18 -19.72 -8.85
CA TYR A 110 0.41 -18.59 -8.33
C TYR A 110 0.63 -18.42 -6.83
N ALA A 111 0.64 -17.17 -6.39
CA ALA A 111 0.69 -16.79 -5.00
C ALA A 111 -0.64 -17.07 -4.28
N PRO A 112 -0.63 -17.24 -2.94
CA PRO A 112 -1.83 -17.53 -2.17
C PRO A 112 -2.98 -16.52 -2.38
N GLY A 113 -2.69 -15.24 -2.55
CA GLY A 113 -3.72 -14.22 -2.77
C GLY A 113 -4.43 -14.40 -4.12
N VAL A 114 -3.74 -14.87 -5.15
CA VAL A 114 -4.35 -15.20 -6.45
C VAL A 114 -5.30 -16.40 -6.32
N TRP A 115 -4.92 -17.43 -5.55
CA TRP A 115 -5.78 -18.60 -5.26
C TRP A 115 -7.01 -18.25 -4.43
N GLN A 116 -6.96 -17.18 -3.63
CA GLN A 116 -8.11 -16.66 -2.89
C GLN A 116 -9.01 -15.79 -3.76
N ARG A 117 -8.43 -15.11 -4.76
CA ARG A 117 -9.13 -14.18 -5.66
C ARG A 117 -9.94 -14.91 -6.74
N TYR A 118 -9.43 -16.03 -7.25
CA TYR A 118 -10.03 -16.77 -8.36
C TYR A 118 -10.26 -18.24 -8.01
N LEU A 119 -11.19 -18.87 -8.74
CA LEU A 119 -11.47 -20.29 -8.59
C LEU A 119 -10.24 -21.12 -9.00
N PRO A 120 -9.87 -22.17 -8.23
CA PRO A 120 -8.71 -22.99 -8.56
C PRO A 120 -8.79 -23.65 -9.94
N ALA A 121 -10.00 -24.04 -10.38
CA ALA A 121 -10.22 -24.66 -11.69
C ALA A 121 -9.85 -23.70 -12.84
N ASP A 122 -10.17 -22.41 -12.70
CA ASP A 122 -9.88 -21.39 -13.71
C ASP A 122 -8.39 -21.08 -13.80
N LEU A 123 -7.71 -20.96 -12.66
CA LEU A 123 -6.25 -20.77 -12.63
C LEU A 123 -5.51 -21.96 -13.24
N MET A 124 -5.97 -23.17 -12.96
CA MET A 124 -5.43 -24.39 -13.56
C MET A 124 -5.70 -24.43 -15.07
N ARG A 125 -6.89 -24.01 -15.52
CA ARG A 125 -7.21 -23.91 -16.95
C ARG A 125 -6.27 -22.94 -17.66
N VAL A 126 -6.09 -21.73 -17.14
CA VAL A 126 -5.19 -20.71 -17.72
C VAL A 126 -3.74 -21.21 -17.75
N GLY A 127 -3.25 -21.77 -16.64
CA GLY A 127 -1.88 -22.29 -16.56
C GLY A 127 -1.62 -23.49 -17.46
N ASN A 128 -2.57 -24.42 -17.56
CA ASN A 128 -2.46 -25.58 -18.44
C ASN A 128 -2.53 -25.18 -19.91
N GLU A 129 -3.35 -24.19 -20.26
CA GLU A 129 -3.46 -23.68 -21.62
C GLU A 129 -2.17 -22.97 -22.05
N ALA A 130 -1.58 -22.15 -21.17
CA ALA A 130 -0.29 -21.54 -21.41
C ALA A 130 0.81 -22.58 -21.62
N ARG A 131 0.84 -23.63 -20.78
CA ARG A 131 1.77 -24.75 -20.94
C ARG A 131 1.57 -25.48 -22.27
N ARG A 132 0.32 -25.79 -22.63
CA ARG A 132 -0.01 -26.51 -23.86
C ARG A 132 0.43 -25.73 -25.10
N GLN A 133 0.03 -24.48 -25.22
CA GLN A 133 0.38 -23.65 -26.39
C GLN A 133 1.88 -23.41 -26.50
N ALA A 134 2.57 -23.19 -25.38
CA ALA A 134 4.00 -23.00 -25.40
C ALA A 134 4.80 -24.30 -25.58
N GLN A 135 4.19 -25.49 -25.44
CA GLN A 135 4.76 -26.75 -25.89
C GLN A 135 4.55 -26.94 -27.41
N GLU A 136 3.39 -26.53 -27.92
CA GLU A 136 3.07 -26.56 -29.36
C GLU A 136 3.90 -25.57 -30.18
N ALA A 137 4.43 -24.52 -29.56
CA ALA A 137 5.29 -23.51 -30.19
C ALA A 137 6.65 -24.04 -30.69
N GLY A 138 7.04 -25.28 -30.35
CA GLY A 138 8.28 -25.92 -30.78
C GLY A 138 9.49 -25.61 -29.90
N ASP A 139 10.71 -25.78 -30.45
CA ASP A 139 11.97 -25.78 -29.66
C ASP A 139 12.52 -24.38 -29.35
N ASP A 140 12.03 -23.34 -30.01
CA ASP A 140 12.56 -21.98 -29.86
C ASP A 140 12.13 -21.34 -28.53
N LEU A 141 13.08 -21.19 -27.60
CA LEU A 141 12.82 -20.70 -26.25
C LEU A 141 12.13 -19.31 -26.23
N PRO A 142 12.59 -18.29 -26.98
CA PRO A 142 11.89 -17.00 -27.09
C PRO A 142 10.42 -17.14 -27.52
N THR A 143 10.15 -17.96 -28.54
CA THR A 143 8.78 -18.19 -29.02
C THR A 143 7.92 -18.87 -27.96
N ARG A 144 8.45 -19.88 -27.25
CA ARG A 144 7.76 -20.55 -26.14
C ARG A 144 7.43 -19.57 -25.01
N VAL A 145 8.41 -18.75 -24.59
CA VAL A 145 8.22 -17.74 -23.54
C VAL A 145 7.16 -16.71 -23.95
N ARG A 146 7.26 -16.15 -25.17
CA ARG A 146 6.26 -15.19 -25.68
C ARG A 146 4.86 -15.79 -25.73
N THR A 147 4.74 -17.04 -26.18
CA THR A 147 3.45 -17.74 -26.22
C THR A 147 2.88 -17.93 -24.82
N ALA A 148 3.68 -18.43 -23.87
CA ALA A 148 3.24 -18.64 -22.50
C ALA A 148 2.79 -17.34 -21.82
N VAL A 149 3.55 -16.26 -22.00
CA VAL A 149 3.23 -14.92 -21.46
C VAL A 149 1.94 -14.40 -22.06
N THR A 150 1.79 -14.44 -23.38
CA THR A 150 0.60 -13.92 -24.08
C THR A 150 -0.68 -14.66 -23.65
N VAL A 151 -0.60 -15.99 -23.50
CA VAL A 151 -1.74 -16.80 -23.07
C VAL A 151 -2.09 -16.53 -21.60
N MET A 152 -1.09 -16.41 -20.73
CA MET A 152 -1.29 -16.06 -19.33
C MET A 152 -1.88 -14.67 -19.16
N ASP A 153 -1.34 -13.66 -19.85
CA ASP A 153 -1.83 -12.28 -19.84
C ASP A 153 -3.32 -12.24 -20.23
N ARG A 154 -3.67 -12.80 -21.38
CA ARG A 154 -5.07 -12.87 -21.84
C ARG A 154 -5.95 -13.63 -20.86
N GLY A 155 -5.49 -14.76 -20.35
CA GLY A 155 -6.23 -15.59 -19.42
C GLY A 155 -6.52 -14.85 -18.11
N LEU A 156 -5.52 -14.18 -17.53
CA LEU A 156 -5.66 -13.42 -16.29
C LEU A 156 -6.56 -12.19 -16.47
N ARG A 157 -6.44 -11.48 -17.60
CA ARG A 157 -7.34 -10.37 -17.95
C ARG A 157 -8.79 -10.84 -18.08
N GLN A 158 -9.01 -11.99 -18.73
CA GLN A 158 -10.35 -12.56 -18.85
C GLN A 158 -10.92 -12.93 -17.48
N LEU A 159 -10.14 -13.58 -16.61
CA LEU A 159 -10.60 -13.91 -15.26
C LEU A 159 -10.96 -12.67 -14.43
N GLU A 160 -10.20 -11.59 -14.58
CA GLU A 160 -10.54 -10.34 -13.91
C GLU A 160 -11.79 -9.69 -14.52
N ALA A 161 -11.96 -9.72 -15.84
CA ALA A 161 -13.17 -9.25 -16.50
C ALA A 161 -14.41 -10.03 -16.05
N ASP A 162 -14.32 -11.37 -15.99
CA ASP A 162 -15.38 -12.27 -15.52
C ASP A 162 -15.70 -12.01 -14.05
N ARG A 163 -14.67 -11.78 -13.23
CA ARG A 163 -14.82 -11.39 -11.82
C ARG A 163 -15.51 -10.05 -11.70
N ALA A 164 -15.09 -9.03 -12.45
CA ALA A 164 -15.68 -7.71 -12.43
C ALA A 164 -17.15 -7.73 -12.89
N ALA A 165 -17.47 -8.53 -13.91
CA ALA A 165 -18.84 -8.76 -14.34
C ALA A 165 -19.68 -9.48 -13.27
N SER A 166 -19.09 -10.47 -12.59
CA SER A 166 -19.75 -11.25 -11.54
C SER A 166 -19.88 -10.50 -10.21
N ALA A 167 -19.02 -9.51 -9.96
CA ALA A 167 -19.09 -8.65 -8.78
C ALA A 167 -20.41 -7.84 -8.72
N GLY A 168 -21.14 -7.76 -9.84
CA GLY A 168 -22.45 -7.15 -9.95
C GLY A 168 -22.40 -5.63 -9.78
N ALA A 169 -23.28 -4.91 -10.47
CA ALA A 169 -23.61 -3.57 -10.01
C ALA A 169 -24.25 -3.71 -8.61
N PRO A 170 -23.90 -2.83 -7.63
CA PRO A 170 -24.47 -2.91 -6.30
C PRO A 170 -26.00 -2.89 -6.44
N THR A 171 -26.62 -3.94 -5.92
CA THR A 171 -28.06 -4.11 -6.04
C THR A 171 -28.78 -2.99 -5.28
N ALA A 172 -29.99 -2.60 -5.71
CA ALA A 172 -30.79 -1.58 -5.02
C ALA A 172 -30.87 -1.76 -3.48
N PRO A 173 -30.97 -2.97 -2.89
CA PRO A 173 -30.89 -3.15 -1.44
C PRO A 173 -29.50 -2.85 -0.86
N GLU A 174 -28.41 -3.21 -1.52
CA GLU A 174 -27.04 -2.90 -1.06
C GLU A 174 -26.78 -1.38 -1.07
N LEU A 175 -27.27 -0.67 -2.08
CA LEU A 175 -27.22 0.80 -2.13
C LEU A 175 -28.01 1.45 -0.98
N LYS A 176 -29.16 0.87 -0.61
CA LYS A 176 -29.93 1.34 0.56
C LYS A 176 -29.16 1.15 1.86
N ILE A 177 -28.54 -0.02 2.05
CA ILE A 177 -27.72 -0.32 3.23
C ILE A 177 -26.52 0.63 3.30
N ALA A 178 -25.80 0.81 2.18
CA ALA A 178 -24.68 1.74 2.09
C ALA A 178 -25.11 3.19 2.40
N GLY A 179 -26.28 3.61 1.90
CA GLY A 179 -26.86 4.92 2.20
C GLY A 179 -27.19 5.10 3.69
N ILE A 180 -27.79 4.11 4.34
CA ILE A 180 -28.06 4.14 5.79
C ILE A 180 -26.76 4.21 6.59
N LEU A 181 -25.76 3.41 6.21
CA LEU A 181 -24.45 3.40 6.88
C LEU A 181 -23.74 4.76 6.75
N ALA A 182 -23.77 5.36 5.55
CA ALA A 182 -23.20 6.69 5.32
C ALA A 182 -23.90 7.75 6.18
N LEU A 183 -25.23 7.66 6.32
CA LEU A 183 -26.02 8.58 7.13
C LEU A 183 -25.71 8.42 8.63
N LEU A 184 -25.55 7.19 9.12
CA LEU A 184 -25.12 6.90 10.49
C LEU A 184 -23.71 7.45 10.76
N LEU A 185 -22.75 7.20 9.87
CA LEU A 185 -21.40 7.71 9.99
C LEU A 185 -21.36 9.24 10.00
N ALA A 186 -22.16 9.89 9.15
CA ALA A 186 -22.30 11.34 9.14
C ALA A 186 -22.91 11.89 10.44
N ALA A 187 -23.95 11.23 10.98
CA ALA A 187 -24.56 11.62 12.25
C ALA A 187 -23.59 11.49 13.43
N VAL A 188 -22.82 10.40 13.48
CA VAL A 188 -21.77 10.20 14.51
C VAL A 188 -20.67 11.25 14.39
N ALA A 189 -20.20 11.54 13.17
CA ALA A 189 -19.20 12.58 12.94
C ALA A 189 -19.71 13.97 13.36
N LEU A 190 -20.96 14.29 13.04
CA LEU A 190 -21.59 15.56 13.42
C LEU A 190 -21.77 15.67 14.94
N ALA A 191 -22.22 14.61 15.60
CA ALA A 191 -22.35 14.55 17.06
C ALA A 191 -20.99 14.70 17.76
N GLY A 192 -19.96 14.02 17.26
CA GLY A 192 -18.59 14.14 17.75
C GLY A 192 -18.03 15.55 17.58
N TRP A 193 -18.23 16.16 16.41
CA TRP A 193 -17.86 17.55 16.16
C TRP A 193 -18.59 18.52 17.10
N TRP A 194 -19.89 18.34 17.31
CA TRP A 194 -20.69 19.15 18.22
C TRP A 194 -20.23 19.01 19.67
N ALA A 195 -19.98 17.79 20.14
CA ALA A 195 -19.46 17.52 21.48
C ALA A 195 -18.07 18.15 21.69
N ALA A 196 -17.17 18.00 20.72
CA ALA A 196 -15.83 18.61 20.76
C ALA A 196 -15.90 20.15 20.82
N ARG A 197 -16.83 20.77 20.08
CA ARG A 197 -17.05 22.21 20.11
C ARG A 197 -17.61 22.68 21.45
N ARG A 198 -18.50 21.90 22.06
CA ARG A 198 -19.08 22.20 23.38
C ARG A 198 -18.05 22.07 24.50
N TRP A 199 -17.16 21.08 24.43
CA TRP A 199 -16.12 20.87 25.45
C TRP A 199 -14.95 21.86 25.34
N LYS A 200 -14.66 22.40 24.15
CA LYS A 200 -13.71 23.52 23.99
C LYS A 200 -14.17 24.83 24.65
N GLY A 201 -15.44 24.94 25.04
CA GLY A 201 -16.04 26.17 25.58
C GLY A 201 -15.86 26.41 27.09
N ASN A 202 -15.20 25.52 27.84
CA ASN A 202 -15.02 25.69 29.29
C ASN A 202 -13.53 25.76 29.71
N PRO A 203 -12.82 26.87 29.40
CA PRO A 203 -11.54 27.17 30.04
C PRO A 203 -11.67 27.49 31.55
N GLN A 204 -12.89 27.50 32.09
CA GLN A 204 -13.17 27.87 33.48
C GLN A 204 -12.80 26.80 34.54
N HIS A 205 -12.29 25.63 34.15
CA HIS A 205 -11.84 24.61 35.12
C HIS A 205 -10.32 24.49 35.23
N ALA A 206 -9.56 25.36 34.54
CA ALA A 206 -8.13 25.53 34.74
C ALA A 206 -7.80 26.87 35.45
N VAL A 207 -8.77 27.47 36.14
CA VAL A 207 -8.47 28.54 37.11
C VAL A 207 -8.14 27.84 38.43
N MET A 208 -6.86 27.53 38.64
CA MET A 208 -6.36 27.39 40.01
C MET A 208 -6.70 28.69 40.73
N ARG A 209 -7.78 28.67 41.53
CA ARG A 209 -8.12 29.75 42.46
C ARG A 209 -7.00 29.81 43.50
N TYR A 210 -5.98 30.60 43.22
CA TYR A 210 -5.03 31.03 44.24
C TYR A 210 -5.76 32.00 45.16
N PHE A 211 -6.01 31.57 46.40
CA PHE A 211 -6.53 32.40 47.49
C PHE A 211 -5.43 33.32 48.01
N PHE A 212 -5.06 34.33 47.24
CA PHE A 212 -4.29 35.45 47.78
C PHE A 212 -5.13 36.73 47.69
N PRO A 213 -5.22 37.50 48.80
CA PRO A 213 -5.90 38.80 48.80
C PRO A 213 -5.16 39.76 47.86
N ASP A 214 -5.89 40.68 47.23
CA ASP A 214 -5.37 41.68 46.29
C ASP A 214 -4.35 42.60 46.97
N ALA A 215 -3.10 42.14 47.06
CA ALA A 215 -1.96 42.97 47.34
C ALA A 215 -1.51 43.58 46.02
N GLU A 216 -1.88 44.83 45.76
CA GLU A 216 -1.28 45.63 44.70
C GLU A 216 0.19 45.90 45.06
N VAL A 217 1.07 44.98 44.66
CA VAL A 217 2.51 45.20 44.75
C VAL A 217 2.92 46.10 43.60
N SER A 218 3.03 47.41 43.86
CA SER A 218 3.65 48.33 42.89
C SER A 218 5.09 47.90 42.64
N HIS A 219 5.36 47.34 41.45
CA HIS A 219 6.70 46.99 41.03
C HIS A 219 7.51 48.27 40.77
N ARG A 220 8.17 48.80 41.80
CA ARG A 220 9.25 49.77 41.59
C ARG A 220 10.52 49.03 41.18
N LEU A 221 10.79 49.08 39.88
CA LEU A 221 12.11 48.83 39.30
C LEU A 221 13.10 49.87 39.85
N GLY A 222 13.89 49.52 40.86
CA GLY A 222 15.06 50.32 41.23
C GLY A 222 15.54 50.15 42.66
N ALA A 223 16.41 49.17 42.90
CA ALA A 223 17.75 49.31 43.51
C ALA A 223 18.28 47.93 43.97
N PRO A 224 19.52 47.56 43.63
CA PRO A 224 20.16 46.35 44.13
C PRO A 224 20.68 46.62 45.55
N PHE A 225 20.53 45.63 46.43
CA PHE A 225 21.00 45.57 47.82
C PHE A 225 20.16 46.29 48.90
N GLY A 226 19.24 45.53 49.50
CA GLY A 226 19.06 45.53 50.97
C GLY A 226 17.96 46.40 51.59
N GLY A 227 16.91 45.75 52.09
CA GLY A 227 16.37 46.01 53.43
C GLY A 227 15.17 46.95 53.57
N GLY A 228 14.04 46.39 54.02
CA GLY A 228 12.98 47.09 54.75
C GLY A 228 11.63 47.16 54.03
N VAL A 229 10.68 46.33 54.44
CA VAL A 229 9.26 46.52 54.13
C VAL A 229 8.68 47.36 55.26
N ILE A 230 8.27 48.59 54.99
CA ILE A 230 7.40 49.35 55.89
C ILE A 230 5.98 49.04 55.46
N VAL A 231 5.22 48.40 56.34
CA VAL A 231 3.78 48.22 56.20
C VAL A 231 3.14 49.47 56.79
N GLU A 232 2.51 50.29 55.94
CA GLU A 232 1.61 51.33 56.41
C GLU A 232 0.18 50.75 56.31
N SER A 233 -0.41 50.45 57.46
CA SER A 233 -1.83 50.09 57.54
C SER A 233 -2.64 51.38 57.53
N ALA A 234 -3.38 51.62 56.44
CA ALA A 234 -4.47 52.59 56.48
C ALA A 234 -5.64 51.94 57.24
N ASP A 235 -5.82 52.35 58.49
CA ASP A 235 -7.06 52.14 59.23
C ASP A 235 -8.18 52.91 58.53
N THR A 236 -9.27 52.22 58.20
CA THR A 236 -10.62 52.80 58.14
C THR A 236 -11.66 51.73 58.41
#